data_AF-A0A936ND11-F1
#
_entry.id   AF-A0A936ND11-F1
#
_cell.length_a   1.000
_cell.length_b   1.000
_cell.length_c   1.000
_cell.angle_alpha   90.00
_cell.angle_beta   90.00
_cell.angle_gamma   90.00
#
_symmetry.space_group_name_H-M   'P 1'
#
loop_
_entity.id
_entity.type
_entity.pdbx_description
1 polymer ?
#
loop_
_entity_poly.entity_id
_entity_poly.type
_entity_poly.pdbx_seq_one_letter_code
_entity_poly.pdbx_strand_id
1 'polypeptide(L)'
;MAGTHGATLSETATWNAAPGRYDLQQRANEVLGRKEGTTLMELLPPVGWADVATKRDIDALDLNFRRIDDQFKRVDERFKHIDEQFKRVDGRFDRLESQIDERIDARFDAFNASVQTDLRRMQAVLLGTMTTLAVAITGIISIAT
;
A
#
# COMPACT_ATOMS: atom_id res chain seq x y z
N MET A 1 54.95 29.82 61.24
CA MET A 1 55.35 28.42 60.92
C MET A 1 54.08 27.59 60.96
N ALA A 2 53.71 26.69 60.06
CA ALA A 2 53.95 26.43 58.65
C ALA A 2 52.88 25.35 58.27
N GLY A 3 52.40 25.33 57.01
CA GLY A 3 51.57 24.26 56.43
C GLY A 3 50.06 24.47 56.60
N THR A 4 49.23 24.89 55.64
CA THR A 4 49.05 24.59 54.20
C THR A 4 48.80 23.11 53.86
N HIS A 5 47.82 22.92 52.96
CA HIS A 5 47.36 21.70 52.25
C HIS A 5 46.18 20.99 52.96
N GLY A 6 44.93 21.09 52.51
CA GLY A 6 44.42 21.36 51.18
C GLY A 6 44.48 20.09 50.32
N ALA A 7 43.45 19.25 50.43
CA ALA A 7 43.16 18.19 49.45
C ALA A 7 41.68 17.80 49.57
N THR A 8 40.83 18.57 48.88
CA THR A 8 39.49 18.15 48.51
C THR A 8 39.61 16.91 47.62
N LEU A 9 39.05 15.79 48.06
CA LEU A 9 38.80 14.61 47.23
C LEU A 9 37.71 14.97 46.20
N SER A 10 38.08 15.75 45.18
CA SER A 10 37.31 15.89 43.95
C SER A 10 37.85 14.90 42.93
N GLU A 11 37.75 13.61 43.25
CA GLU A 11 37.93 12.54 42.27
C GLU A 11 36.61 12.36 41.52
N THR A 12 36.18 13.42 40.83
CA THR A 12 35.15 13.33 39.80
C THR A 12 35.80 12.63 38.62
N ALA A 13 35.59 11.31 38.57
CA ALA A 13 35.91 10.42 37.47
C ALA A 13 35.66 11.13 36.12
N THR A 14 36.74 11.55 35.48
CA THR A 14 36.78 12.13 34.16
C THR A 14 36.49 11.05 33.14
N TRP A 15 35.22 10.67 32.98
CA TRP A 15 34.77 9.78 31.90
C TRP A 15 34.86 10.42 30.50
N ASN A 16 35.39 11.64 30.37
CA ASN A 16 35.34 12.46 29.15
C ASN A 16 36.66 12.60 28.38
N ALA A 17 37.70 11.85 28.73
CA ALA A 17 38.88 11.73 27.87
C ALA A 17 39.22 10.25 27.78
N ALA A 18 38.81 9.59 26.69
CA ALA A 18 39.42 8.32 26.35
C ALA A 18 40.94 8.55 26.31
N PRO A 19 41.74 7.89 27.15
CA PRO A 19 43.19 8.06 27.14
C PRO A 19 43.65 7.83 25.71
N GLY A 20 44.40 8.78 25.14
CA GLY A 20 45.03 8.57 23.85
C GLY A 20 45.78 7.24 23.88
N ARG A 21 45.80 6.49 22.77
CA ARG A 21 46.42 5.14 22.67
C ARG A 21 47.78 5.06 23.36
N TYR A 22 48.53 6.16 23.31
CA TYR A 22 49.81 6.36 24.00
C TYR A 22 49.72 6.30 25.55
N ASP A 23 48.78 7.02 26.18
CA ASP A 23 48.59 7.03 27.64
C ASP A 23 48.08 5.67 28.15
N LEU A 24 47.17 5.05 27.38
CA LEU A 24 46.70 3.70 27.66
C LEU A 24 47.84 2.67 27.58
N GLN A 25 48.71 2.82 26.58
CA GLN A 25 49.88 1.96 26.41
C GLN A 25 50.92 2.15 27.52
N GLN A 26 51.15 3.39 27.95
CA GLN A 26 52.08 3.69 29.04
C GLN A 26 51.59 3.05 30.35
N ARG A 27 50.31 3.23 30.69
CA ARG A 27 49.70 2.61 31.88
C ARG A 27 49.67 1.09 31.81
N ALA A 28 49.35 0.52 30.65
CA ALA A 28 49.35 -0.93 30.46
C ALA A 28 50.75 -1.53 30.65
N ASN A 29 51.79 -0.86 30.15
CA ASN A 29 53.18 -1.28 30.31
C ASN A 29 53.68 -1.16 31.76
N GLU A 30 53.23 -0.16 32.51
CA GLU A 30 53.57 0.03 33.93
C GLU A 30 52.93 -1.03 34.84
N VAL A 31 51.67 -1.40 34.57
CA VAL A 31 50.91 -2.32 35.44
C VAL A 31 51.14 -3.80 35.10
N LEU A 32 51.17 -4.13 33.81
CA LEU A 32 51.18 -5.53 33.34
C LEU A 32 52.55 -5.99 32.82
N GLY A 33 53.49 -5.05 32.66
CA GLY A 33 54.76 -5.29 31.99
C GLY A 33 54.70 -4.97 30.51
N ARG A 34 55.87 -4.66 29.92
CA ARG A 34 55.96 -4.16 28.54
C ARG A 34 55.44 -5.15 27.49
N LYS A 35 55.59 -6.46 27.69
CA LYS A 35 55.14 -7.44 26.70
C LYS A 35 53.62 -7.55 26.70
N GLU A 36 53.06 -7.71 27.88
CA GLU A 36 51.65 -7.93 28.16
C GLU A 36 50.84 -6.68 27.81
N GLY A 37 51.36 -5.49 28.15
CA GLY A 37 50.77 -4.21 27.76
C GLY A 37 50.74 -4.03 26.25
N THR A 38 51.81 -4.39 25.53
CA THR A 38 51.85 -4.30 24.07
C THR A 38 50.84 -5.25 23.42
N THR A 39 50.74 -6.49 23.89
CA THR A 39 49.75 -7.47 23.38
C THR A 39 48.31 -7.02 23.61
N LEU A 40 48.00 -6.40 24.75
CA LEU A 40 46.68 -5.81 24.98
C LEU A 40 46.38 -4.65 24.03
N MET A 41 47.37 -3.81 23.73
CA MET A 41 47.22 -2.73 22.75
C MET A 41 47.07 -3.23 21.31
N GLU A 42 47.54 -4.44 21.04
CA GLU A 42 47.46 -5.14 19.76
C GLU A 42 46.12 -5.86 19.58
N LEU A 43 45.50 -6.31 20.68
CA LEU A 43 44.16 -6.89 20.72
C LEU A 43 43.03 -5.84 20.75
N LEU A 44 43.35 -4.58 21.06
CA LEU A 44 42.38 -3.49 20.97
C LEU A 44 41.96 -3.28 19.51
N PRO A 45 40.66 -3.10 19.25
CA PRO A 45 40.18 -2.81 17.91
C PRO A 45 40.89 -1.56 17.34
N PRO A 46 41.16 -1.52 16.03
CA PRO A 46 41.92 -0.44 15.41
C PRO A 46 41.20 0.91 15.44
N VAL A 47 39.91 0.92 15.78
CA VAL A 47 39.06 2.11 15.91
C VAL A 47 38.99 2.54 17.38
N GLY A 48 39.10 3.83 17.65
CA GLY A 48 38.98 4.34 19.01
C GLY A 48 37.54 4.17 19.51
N TRP A 49 37.34 4.05 20.83
CA TRP A 49 35.99 4.12 21.42
C TRP A 49 35.30 5.47 21.14
N ALA A 50 36.06 6.48 20.71
CA ALA A 50 35.54 7.75 20.20
C ALA A 50 34.87 7.62 18.81
N ASP A 51 35.20 6.58 18.04
CA ASP A 51 34.61 6.27 16.72
C ASP A 51 33.41 5.31 16.84
N VAL A 52 33.20 4.70 18.01
CA VAL A 52 32.00 3.91 18.30
C VAL A 52 30.84 4.89 18.43
N ALA A 53 29.78 4.68 17.63
CA ALA A 53 28.59 5.53 17.49
C ALA A 53 28.38 6.45 18.70
N THR A 54 28.65 7.74 18.50
CA THR A 54 28.56 8.70 19.59
C THR A 54 27.10 8.88 19.99
N LYS A 55 26.85 9.37 21.20
CA LYS A 55 25.50 9.70 21.64
C LYS A 55 24.78 10.64 20.65
N ARG A 56 25.51 11.53 19.98
CA ARG A 56 24.99 12.42 18.93
C ARG A 56 24.51 11.66 17.69
N ASP A 57 25.20 10.59 17.30
CA ASP A 57 24.81 9.77 16.16
C ASP A 57 23.50 9.02 16.45
N ILE A 58 23.32 8.56 17.70
CA ILE A 58 22.08 7.94 18.16
C ILE A 58 20.94 8.96 18.21
N ASP A 59 21.18 10.18 18.72
CA ASP A 59 20.17 11.24 18.75
C ASP A 59 19.74 11.67 17.32
N ALA A 60 20.70 11.75 16.39
CA ALA A 60 20.42 12.02 14.99
C ALA A 60 19.62 10.89 14.33
N LEU A 61 19.90 9.64 14.71
CA LEU A 61 19.16 8.48 14.24
C LEU A 61 17.71 8.48 14.79
N ASP A 62 17.49 8.83 16.07
CA ASP A 62 16.15 8.96 16.65
C ASP A 62 15.32 10.02 15.91
N LEU A 63 15.92 11.18 15.60
CA LEU A 63 15.27 12.22 14.83
C LEU A 63 14.87 11.74 13.42
N ASN A 64 15.76 10.99 12.77
CA ASN A 64 15.48 10.41 11.47
C ASN A 64 14.33 9.39 11.53
N PHE A 65 14.30 8.53 12.55
CA PHE A 65 13.20 7.59 12.75
C PHE A 65 11.86 8.29 12.97
N ARG A 66 11.81 9.34 13.80
CA ARG A 66 10.59 10.15 13.97
C ARG A 66 10.11 10.76 12.65
N ARG A 67 11.03 11.25 11.82
CA ARG A 67 10.71 11.78 10.49
C ARG A 67 10.18 10.71 9.53
N ILE A 68 10.66 9.48 9.67
CA ILE A 68 10.17 8.32 8.91
C ILE A 68 8.76 7.95 9.39
N ASP A 69 8.52 7.89 10.69
CA ASP A 69 7.18 7.62 11.25
C ASP A 69 6.14 8.64 10.79
N ASP A 70 6.50 9.92 10.78
CA ASP A 70 5.59 10.97 10.30
C ASP A 70 5.33 10.87 8.78
N GLN A 71 6.29 10.36 8.00
CA GLN A 71 6.07 10.05 6.59
C GLN A 71 5.11 8.88 6.43
N PHE A 72 5.28 7.81 7.21
CA PHE A 72 4.38 6.66 7.18
C PHE A 72 2.94 7.05 7.55
N LYS A 73 2.74 7.89 8.57
CA LYS A 73 1.39 8.41 8.90
C LYS A 73 0.74 9.15 7.72
N ARG A 74 1.50 9.98 7.02
CA ARG A 74 0.98 10.67 5.82
C ARG A 74 0.66 9.71 4.68
N VAL A 75 1.44 8.65 4.53
CA VAL A 75 1.17 7.58 3.55
C VAL A 75 -0.12 6.85 3.92
N ASP A 76 -0.32 6.49 5.18
CA ASP A 76 -1.55 5.84 5.67
C ASP A 76 -2.79 6.71 5.43
N GLU A 77 -2.71 8.01 5.67
CA GLU A 77 -3.80 8.96 5.37
C GLU A 77 -4.13 9.01 3.88
N ARG A 78 -3.11 8.99 3.02
CA ARG A 78 -3.31 8.94 1.56
C ARG A 78 -3.96 7.62 1.13
N PHE A 79 -3.57 6.50 1.73
CA PHE A 79 -4.20 5.20 1.44
C PHE A 79 -5.67 5.18 1.86
N LYS A 80 -6.01 5.72 3.04
CA LYS A 80 -7.42 5.87 3.46
C LYS A 80 -8.23 6.70 2.45
N HIS A 81 -7.65 7.80 1.97
CA HIS A 81 -8.31 8.62 0.95
C HIS A 81 -8.51 7.87 -0.37
N ILE A 82 -7.53 7.07 -0.79
CA ILE A 82 -7.64 6.21 -1.98
C ILE A 82 -8.76 5.17 -1.79
N ASP A 83 -8.85 4.52 -0.63
CA ASP A 83 -9.91 3.56 -0.32
C ASP A 83 -11.32 4.19 -0.41
N GLU A 84 -11.47 5.42 0.07
CA GLU A 84 -12.73 6.17 -0.05
C GLU A 84 -13.07 6.49 -1.51
N GLN A 85 -12.08 6.81 -2.34
CA GLN A 85 -12.30 7.01 -3.77
C GLN A 85 -12.71 5.71 -4.47
N PHE A 86 -12.07 4.59 -4.14
CA PHE A 86 -12.45 3.28 -4.69
C PHE A 86 -13.89 2.90 -4.32
N LYS A 87 -14.30 3.06 -3.06
CA LYS A 87 -15.70 2.84 -2.65
C LYS A 87 -16.69 3.70 -3.44
N ARG A 88 -16.31 4.94 -3.77
CA ARG A 88 -17.14 5.82 -4.59
C ARG A 88 -17.23 5.35 -6.04
N VAL A 89 -16.14 4.81 -6.59
CA VAL A 89 -16.09 4.22 -7.92
C VAL A 89 -16.96 2.97 -7.97
N ASP A 90 -16.83 2.06 -7.00
CA ASP A 90 -17.67 0.85 -6.90
C ASP A 90 -19.16 1.22 -6.89
N GLY A 91 -19.57 2.13 -6.01
CA GLY A 91 -20.97 2.59 -5.99
C GLY A 91 -21.44 3.37 -7.22
N ARG A 92 -20.53 3.80 -8.11
CA ARG A 92 -20.90 4.31 -9.45
C ARG A 92 -21.05 3.18 -10.45
N PHE A 93 -20.21 2.15 -10.37
CA PHE A 93 -20.32 0.95 -11.20
C PHE A 93 -21.61 0.19 -10.89
N ASP A 94 -21.96 -0.03 -9.61
CA ASP A 94 -23.21 -0.71 -9.23
C ASP A 94 -24.45 0.00 -9.81
N ARG A 95 -24.46 1.34 -9.77
CA ARG A 95 -25.54 2.14 -10.36
C ARG A 95 -25.58 2.05 -11.88
N LEU A 96 -24.41 2.00 -12.52
CA LEU A 96 -24.32 1.89 -13.96
C LEU A 96 -24.76 0.50 -14.44
N GLU A 97 -24.39 -0.56 -13.72
CA GLU A 97 -24.84 -1.93 -13.97
C GLU A 97 -26.37 -2.01 -13.88
N SER A 98 -26.96 -1.55 -12.78
CA SER A 98 -28.42 -1.52 -12.61
C SER A 98 -29.14 -0.71 -13.71
N GLN A 99 -28.61 0.45 -14.11
CA GLN A 99 -29.20 1.24 -15.20
C GLN A 99 -29.11 0.54 -16.55
N ILE A 100 -28.03 -0.20 -16.81
CA ILE A 100 -27.86 -0.94 -18.04
C ILE A 100 -28.84 -2.11 -18.09
N ASP A 101 -28.94 -2.89 -17.01
CA ASP A 101 -29.85 -4.03 -16.91
C ASP A 101 -31.30 -3.59 -17.13
N GLU A 102 -31.78 -2.59 -16.38
CA GLU A 102 -33.14 -2.06 -16.53
C GLU A 102 -33.42 -1.56 -17.96
N ARG A 103 -32.45 -0.89 -18.59
CA ARG A 103 -32.60 -0.36 -19.94
C ARG A 103 -32.60 -1.45 -21.00
N ILE A 104 -31.78 -2.48 -20.83
CA ILE A 104 -31.72 -3.63 -21.73
C ILE A 104 -33.02 -4.42 -21.63
N ASP A 105 -33.48 -4.73 -20.43
CA ASP A 105 -34.73 -5.45 -20.19
C ASP A 105 -35.92 -4.71 -20.82
N ALA A 106 -36.05 -3.41 -20.54
CA ALA A 106 -37.12 -2.61 -21.12
C ALA A 106 -37.07 -2.56 -22.67
N ARG A 107 -35.87 -2.50 -23.25
CA ARG A 107 -35.69 -2.54 -24.72
C ARG A 107 -36.01 -3.92 -25.29
N PHE A 108 -35.64 -4.98 -24.59
CA PHE A 108 -35.88 -6.34 -25.02
C PHE A 108 -37.37 -6.69 -24.95
N ASP A 109 -38.08 -6.26 -23.91
CA ASP A 109 -39.52 -6.39 -23.79
C ASP A 109 -40.27 -5.63 -24.89
N ALA A 110 -39.88 -4.38 -25.14
CA ALA A 110 -40.46 -3.58 -26.21
C ALA A 110 -40.22 -4.23 -27.59
N PHE A 111 -39.02 -4.77 -27.81
CA PHE A 111 -38.67 -5.49 -29.03
C PHE A 111 -39.52 -6.77 -29.19
N ASN A 112 -39.63 -7.60 -28.14
CA ASN A 112 -40.44 -8.81 -28.16
C ASN A 112 -41.91 -8.52 -28.44
N ALA A 113 -42.46 -7.45 -27.84
CA ALA A 113 -43.84 -7.03 -28.09
C ALA A 113 -44.04 -6.58 -29.55
N SER A 114 -43.09 -5.85 -30.13
CA SER A 114 -43.14 -5.46 -31.54
C SER A 114 -43.08 -6.67 -32.46
N VAL A 115 -42.12 -7.57 -32.23
CA VAL A 115 -41.96 -8.80 -33.02
C VAL A 115 -43.22 -9.66 -32.93
N GLN A 116 -43.79 -9.82 -31.74
CA GLN A 116 -45.04 -10.58 -31.57
C GLN A 116 -46.21 -9.93 -32.32
N THR A 117 -46.29 -8.60 -32.33
CA THR A 117 -47.31 -7.86 -33.09
C THR A 117 -47.13 -8.06 -34.59
N ASP A 118 -45.90 -7.98 -35.07
CA ASP A 118 -45.59 -8.18 -36.50
C ASP A 118 -45.88 -9.62 -36.94
N LEU A 119 -45.53 -10.62 -36.11
CA LEU A 119 -45.87 -12.02 -36.35
C LEU A 119 -47.38 -12.24 -36.41
N ARG A 120 -48.15 -11.64 -35.50
CA ARG A 120 -49.63 -11.71 -35.52
C ARG A 120 -50.21 -11.08 -36.78
N ARG A 121 -49.69 -9.93 -37.22
CA ARG A 121 -50.11 -9.28 -38.47
C ARG A 121 -49.82 -10.16 -39.68
N MET A 122 -48.62 -10.73 -39.76
CA MET A 122 -48.27 -11.68 -40.81
C MET A 122 -49.20 -12.91 -40.81
N GLN A 123 -49.47 -13.50 -39.64
CA GLN A 123 -50.40 -14.62 -39.52
C GLN A 123 -51.82 -14.27 -39.99
N ALA A 124 -52.33 -13.09 -39.62
CA ALA A 124 -53.65 -12.64 -40.04
C ALA A 124 -53.74 -12.47 -41.57
N VAL A 125 -52.72 -11.89 -42.21
CA VAL A 125 -52.65 -11.76 -43.67
C VAL A 125 -52.56 -13.14 -44.33
N LEU A 126 -51.71 -14.03 -43.83
CA LEU A 126 -51.57 -15.40 -44.36
C LEU A 126 -52.87 -16.21 -44.25
N LEU A 127 -53.60 -16.12 -43.13
CA LEU A 127 -54.89 -16.81 -42.98
C LEU A 127 -55.96 -16.24 -43.91
N GLY A 128 -55.99 -14.91 -44.09
CA GLY A 128 -56.91 -14.24 -45.02
C GLY A 128 -56.67 -14.62 -46.48
N THR A 129 -55.41 -14.68 -46.91
CA THR A 129 -55.08 -15.10 -48.29
C THR A 129 -55.35 -16.59 -48.50
N MET A 130 -55.10 -17.45 -47.51
CA MET A 130 -55.38 -18.88 -47.61
C MET A 130 -56.88 -19.18 -47.72
N THR A 131 -57.72 -18.50 -46.94
CA THR A 131 -59.18 -18.68 -46.98
C THR A 131 -59.78 -18.22 -48.31
N THR A 132 -59.32 -17.07 -48.83
CA THR A 132 -59.78 -16.57 -50.15
C THR A 132 -59.39 -17.51 -51.28
N LEU A 133 -58.17 -18.06 -51.27
CA LEU A 133 -57.74 -19.09 -52.23
C LEU A 133 -58.59 -20.36 -52.14
N ALA A 134 -58.89 -20.85 -50.95
CA ALA A 134 -59.71 -22.06 -50.75
C ALA A 134 -61.15 -21.90 -51.31
N VAL A 135 -61.77 -20.74 -51.09
CA VAL A 135 -63.10 -20.42 -51.62
C VAL A 135 -63.08 -20.38 -53.15
N ALA A 136 -62.08 -19.72 -53.74
CA ALA A 136 -61.93 -19.63 -55.19
C ALA A 136 -61.80 -21.02 -55.85
N ILE A 137 -60.98 -21.90 -55.27
CA ILE A 137 -60.79 -23.28 -55.77
C ILE A 137 -62.11 -24.06 -55.71
N THR A 138 -62.83 -23.98 -54.59
CA THR A 138 -64.11 -24.68 -54.41
C THR A 138 -65.17 -24.22 -55.41
N GLY A 139 -65.24 -22.92 -55.68
CA GLY A 139 -66.16 -22.35 -56.66
C GLY A 139 -65.88 -22.83 -58.09
N ILE A 140 -64.61 -22.92 -58.49
CA ILE A 140 -64.22 -23.42 -59.82
C ILE A 140 -64.64 -24.88 -60.00
N ILE A 141 -64.43 -25.73 -58.99
CA ILE A 141 -64.84 -27.14 -59.02
C ILE A 141 -66.37 -27.26 -59.15
N SER A 142 -67.13 -26.46 -58.39
CA SER A 142 -68.59 -26.51 -58.41
C SER A 142 -69.22 -26.09 -59.74
N ILE A 143 -68.57 -25.26 -60.56
CA ILE A 143 -69.07 -24.88 -61.90
C ILE A 143 -68.78 -25.98 -62.93
N ALA A 144 -67.72 -26.75 -62.71
CA ALA A 144 -67.26 -27.80 -63.63
C ALA A 144 -67.95 -29.16 -63.44
N THR A 145 -68.79 -29.31 -62.40
CA THR A 145 -69.49 -30.56 -62.05
C THR A 145 -70.97 -30.44 -62.35
#